data_AF-A0A8X7BVJ4-F1
#
_entry.id   AF-A0A8X7BVJ4-F1
#
_cell.length_a   1.000
_cell.length_b   1.000
_cell.length_c   1.000
_cell.angle_alpha   90.00
_cell.angle_beta   90.00
_cell.angle_gamma   90.00
#
_symmetry.space_group_name_H-M   'P 1'
#
loop_
_entity.id
_entity.type
_entity.pdbx_description
1 polymer ?
#
loop_
_entity_poly.entity_id
_entity_poly.type
_entity_poly.pdbx_seq_one_letter_code
_entity_poly.pdbx_strand_id
1 'polypeptide(L)'
;MGIMVQKNGNIEIWTRLISPLSKDSKYSYSIVVFNRNTLGSVTNVSIKLDSIGLNSPNCYSIYNVFDSEHITKYCPQDTLKIQVNPSRPSMVVVKVLN
;
A
#
# COMPACT_ATOMS: atom_id res chain seq x y z
N MET A 1 2.09 15.33 -3.53
CA MET A 1 0.69 14.90 -3.73
C MET A 1 0.67 13.39 -3.97
N GLY A 2 -0.40 12.68 -3.64
CA GLY A 2 -0.54 11.26 -4.01
C GLY A 2 -0.97 11.10 -5.47
N ILE A 3 -0.67 9.95 -6.07
CA ILE A 3 -1.08 9.57 -7.43
C ILE A 3 -1.91 8.30 -7.39
N MET A 4 -2.91 8.19 -8.25
CA MET A 4 -3.66 6.94 -8.42
C MET A 4 -2.85 6.01 -9.31
N VAL A 5 -2.48 4.84 -8.81
CA VAL A 5 -1.67 3.86 -9.55
C VAL A 5 -2.52 2.75 -10.16
N GLN A 6 -3.71 2.50 -9.62
CA GLN A 6 -4.61 1.47 -10.12
C GLN A 6 -6.06 1.81 -9.80
N LYS A 7 -6.97 1.41 -10.69
CA LYS A 7 -8.42 1.43 -10.47
C LYS A 7 -9.02 0.14 -11.00
N ASN A 8 -9.76 -0.57 -10.16
CA ASN A 8 -10.51 -1.76 -10.56
C ASN A 8 -11.96 -1.61 -10.11
N GLY A 9 -12.85 -1.27 -11.05
CA GLY A 9 -14.22 -0.86 -10.76
C GLY A 9 -14.24 0.32 -9.79
N ASN A 10 -14.84 0.11 -8.62
CA ASN A 10 -14.97 1.09 -7.55
C ASN A 10 -13.84 1.03 -6.50
N ILE A 11 -12.82 0.20 -6.71
CA ILE A 11 -11.63 0.19 -5.86
C ILE A 11 -10.54 1.02 -6.51
N GLU A 12 -10.02 2.01 -5.77
CA GLU A 12 -8.91 2.84 -6.19
C GLU A 12 -7.70 2.58 -5.30
N ILE A 13 -6.51 2.51 -5.89
CA ILE A 13 -5.24 2.41 -5.18
C ILE A 13 -4.43 3.66 -5.49
N TRP A 14 -4.05 4.36 -4.44
CA TRP A 14 -3.28 5.58 -4.48
C TRP A 14 -1.95 5.39 -3.76
N THR A 15 -0.88 6.00 -4.27
CA THR A 15 0.43 5.98 -3.63
C THR A 15 0.99 7.38 -3.47
N ARG A 16 1.82 7.56 -2.45
CA ARG A 16 2.58 8.79 -2.23
C ARG A 16 3.98 8.44 -1.75
N LEU A 17 4.99 9.05 -2.36
CA LEU A 17 6.38 8.95 -1.91
C LEU A 17 6.57 9.63 -0.53
N ILE A 18 7.35 9.00 0.34
CA ILE A 18 7.75 9.50 1.65
C ILE A 18 9.27 9.75 1.63
N SER A 19 9.67 10.94 2.04
CA SER A 19 11.07 11.36 2.17
C SER A 19 11.54 11.22 3.63
N PRO A 20 12.86 11.08 3.88
CA PRO A 20 13.96 11.00 2.91
C PRO A 20 14.04 9.64 2.20
N LEU A 21 14.92 9.56 1.20
CA LEU A 21 15.34 8.30 0.61
C LEU A 21 16.06 7.42 1.63
N SER A 22 15.99 6.10 1.45
CA SER A 22 16.87 5.15 2.14
C SER A 22 18.33 5.35 1.70
N LYS A 23 19.26 4.67 2.39
CA LYS A 23 20.70 4.69 2.04
C LYS A 23 20.95 4.28 0.58
N ASP A 24 20.15 3.36 0.06
CA ASP A 24 20.23 2.85 -1.32
C ASP A 24 19.35 3.62 -2.31
N SER A 25 19.00 4.87 -1.99
CA SER A 25 18.20 5.75 -2.86
C SER A 25 16.81 5.17 -3.22
N LYS A 26 16.17 4.47 -2.28
CA LYS A 26 14.79 3.97 -2.43
C LYS A 26 13.81 4.78 -1.59
N TYR A 27 12.63 5.03 -2.14
CA TYR A 27 11.56 5.70 -1.41
C TYR A 27 10.79 4.73 -0.51
N SER A 28 10.36 5.25 0.64
CA SER A 28 9.22 4.68 1.36
C SER A 28 7.92 5.23 0.77
N TYR A 29 6.81 4.55 0.99
CA TYR A 29 5.53 4.88 0.37
C TYR A 29 4.42 4.91 1.40
N SER A 30 3.44 5.79 1.18
CA SER A 30 2.09 5.62 1.72
C SER A 30 1.22 5.05 0.61
N ILE A 31 0.40 4.05 0.95
CA ILE A 31 -0.59 3.46 0.05
C ILE A 31 -1.97 3.67 0.68
N VAL A 32 -2.92 4.13 -0.12
CA VAL A 32 -4.33 4.20 0.24
C VAL A 32 -5.11 3.31 -0.73
N VAL A 33 -5.90 2.40 -0.18
CA VAL A 33 -6.89 1.63 -0.92
C VAL A 33 -8.25 2.19 -0.54
N PHE A 34 -8.98 2.71 -1.52
CA PHE A 34 -10.29 3.31 -1.27
C PHE A 34 -11.39 2.55 -2.00
N ASN A 35 -12.37 2.08 -1.23
CA ASN A 35 -13.57 1.47 -1.76
C ASN A 35 -14.66 2.53 -1.93
N ARG A 36 -14.94 2.89 -3.19
CA ARG A 36 -15.97 3.86 -3.58
C ARG A 36 -17.39 3.32 -3.54
N ASN A 37 -17.57 2.01 -3.34
CA ASN A 37 -18.91 1.47 -3.11
C ASN A 37 -19.47 2.06 -1.82
N THR A 38 -20.77 2.37 -1.80
CA THR A 38 -21.46 2.87 -0.60
C THR A 38 -22.15 1.77 0.19
N LEU A 39 -22.37 0.61 -0.43
CA LEU A 39 -23.03 -0.57 0.12
C LEU A 39 -22.21 -1.83 -0.22
N GLY A 40 -22.48 -2.93 0.49
CA GLY A 40 -21.85 -4.24 0.25
C GLY A 40 -20.99 -4.71 1.43
N SER A 41 -20.25 -5.79 1.19
CA SER A 41 -19.34 -6.40 2.17
C SER A 41 -17.90 -5.89 2.01
N VAL A 42 -17.06 -6.27 2.97
CA VAL A 42 -15.62 -6.02 2.94
C VAL A 42 -15.01 -6.63 1.67
N THR A 43 -14.18 -5.86 0.97
CA THR A 43 -13.48 -6.32 -0.23
C THR A 43 -12.02 -6.63 0.10
N ASN A 44 -11.53 -7.80 -0.32
CA ASN A 44 -10.12 -8.15 -0.25
C ASN A 44 -9.42 -7.65 -1.52
N VAL A 45 -8.46 -6.74 -1.36
CA VAL A 45 -7.68 -6.16 -2.46
C VAL A 45 -6.26 -6.73 -2.41
N SER A 46 -5.82 -7.30 -3.53
CA SER A 46 -4.47 -7.85 -3.68
C SER A 46 -3.62 -6.90 -4.52
N ILE A 47 -2.48 -6.48 -3.98
CA ILE A 47 -1.56 -5.53 -4.61
C ILE A 47 -0.20 -6.21 -4.71
N LYS A 48 0.27 -6.45 -5.93
CA LYS A 48 1.65 -6.88 -6.15
C LYS A 48 2.57 -5.66 -5.99
N LEU A 49 3.60 -5.75 -5.15
CA LEU A 49 4.39 -4.57 -4.80
C LEU A 49 5.15 -4.00 -6.00
N ASP A 50 5.78 -4.86 -6.80
CA ASP A 50 6.47 -4.44 -8.02
C ASP A 50 5.54 -3.74 -9.04
N SER A 51 4.27 -4.14 -9.12
CA SER A 51 3.31 -3.58 -10.09
C SER A 51 2.92 -2.14 -9.78
N ILE A 52 3.12 -1.69 -8.54
CA ILE A 52 2.90 -0.29 -8.12
C ILE A 52 4.22 0.48 -7.89
N GLY A 53 5.35 -0.07 -8.35
CA GLY A 53 6.66 0.59 -8.31
C GLY A 53 7.47 0.40 -7.02
N LEU A 54 7.01 -0.45 -6.10
CA LEU A 54 7.74 -0.78 -4.87
C LEU A 54 8.80 -1.86 -5.15
N ASN A 55 9.97 -1.40 -5.63
CA ASN A 55 11.04 -2.25 -6.16
C ASN A 55 12.35 -2.21 -5.34
N SER A 56 12.29 -1.91 -4.04
CA SER A 56 13.47 -1.95 -3.17
C SER A 56 14.00 -3.39 -3.03
N PRO A 57 15.29 -3.65 -3.30
CA PRO A 57 15.88 -4.98 -3.08
C PRO A 57 15.93 -5.34 -1.59
N ASN A 58 15.94 -4.34 -0.70
CA ASN A 58 15.96 -4.57 0.75
C ASN A 58 14.59 -4.92 1.31
N CYS A 59 13.54 -5.00 0.47
CA CYS A 59 12.17 -5.22 0.90
C CYS A 59 11.66 -4.06 1.78
N TYR A 60 10.50 -4.27 2.39
CA TYR A 60 9.76 -3.24 3.12
C TYR A 60 9.14 -3.80 4.40
N SER A 61 9.03 -2.93 5.42
CA SER A 61 8.13 -3.12 6.56
C SER A 61 6.81 -2.43 6.27
N ILE A 62 5.69 -3.08 6.56
CA ILE A 62 4.35 -2.54 6.32
C ILE A 62 3.65 -2.32 7.66
N TYR A 63 3.13 -1.11 7.82
CA TYR A 63 2.37 -0.67 8.99
C TYR A 63 0.99 -0.22 8.55
N ASN A 64 -0.06 -0.78 9.13
CA ASN A 64 -1.41 -0.26 8.96
C ASN A 64 -1.56 1.01 9.81
N VAL A 65 -2.04 2.10 9.20
CA VAL A 65 -2.17 3.39 9.91
C VAL A 65 -3.35 3.39 10.88
N PHE A 66 -4.34 2.52 10.66
CA PHE A 66 -5.55 2.45 11.49
C PHE A 66 -5.53 1.32 12.52
N ASP A 67 -4.63 0.34 12.37
CA ASP A 67 -4.53 -0.83 13.24
C ASP A 67 -3.10 -1.02 13.74
N SER A 68 -2.91 -1.68 14.88
CA SER A 68 -1.57 -1.97 15.43
C SER A 68 -0.85 -3.12 14.70
N GLU A 69 -1.37 -3.57 13.55
CA GLU A 69 -0.75 -4.65 12.78
C GLU A 69 0.50 -4.15 12.07
N HIS A 70 1.62 -4.81 12.37
CA HIS A 70 2.92 -4.52 11.81
C HIS A 70 3.53 -5.81 11.25
N ILE A 71 3.70 -5.87 9.94
CA ILE A 71 4.33 -7.01 9.27
C ILE A 71 5.68 -6.57 8.75
N THR A 72 6.72 -7.31 9.13
CA THR A 72 8.09 -6.81 9.09
C THR A 72 8.81 -6.98 7.76
N LYS A 73 8.34 -7.84 6.84
CA LYS A 73 9.06 -8.06 5.58
C LYS A 73 8.14 -8.43 4.41
N TYR A 74 8.03 -7.51 3.47
CA TYR A 74 7.45 -7.69 2.14
C TYR A 74 8.44 -7.26 1.07
N CYS A 75 8.75 -8.15 0.15
CA CYS A 75 9.66 -7.94 -0.96
C CYS A 75 8.89 -7.63 -2.26
N PRO A 76 9.54 -7.10 -3.30
CA PRO A 76 8.85 -6.67 -4.53
C PRO A 76 7.97 -7.74 -5.20
N GLN A 77 8.34 -9.01 -5.11
CA GLN A 77 7.56 -10.13 -5.66
C GLN A 77 6.31 -10.48 -4.83
N ASP A 78 6.21 -9.98 -3.60
CA ASP A 78 5.14 -10.33 -2.68
C ASP A 78 3.85 -9.58 -3.02
N THR A 79 2.73 -10.17 -2.60
CA THR A 79 1.39 -9.59 -2.75
C THR A 79 0.86 -9.15 -1.40
N LEU A 80 0.66 -7.84 -1.26
CA LEU A 80 -0.01 -7.24 -0.11
C LEU A 80 -1.52 -7.42 -0.24
N LYS A 81 -2.16 -8.01 0.79
CA LYS A 81 -3.60 -8.17 0.86
C LYS A 81 -4.17 -7.19 1.87
N ILE A 82 -5.13 -6.36 1.44
CA ILE A 82 -5.77 -5.35 2.27
C ILE A 82 -7.27 -5.55 2.23
N GLN A 83 -7.90 -5.55 3.40
CA GLN A 83 -9.35 -5.52 3.53
C GLN A 83 -9.83 -4.07 3.52
N VAL A 84 -10.85 -3.77 2.72
CA VAL A 84 -11.41 -2.42 2.62
C VAL A 84 -12.93 -2.44 2.65
N ASN A 85 -13.50 -1.71 3.61
CA ASN A 85 -14.94 -1.55 3.77
C ASN A 85 -15.50 -0.52 2.76
N PRO A 86 -16.75 -0.67 2.28
CA PRO A 86 -17.44 0.36 1.52
C PRO A 86 -17.34 1.74 2.17
N SER A 87 -17.14 2.79 1.37
CA SER A 87 -16.97 4.19 1.77
C SER A 87 -15.79 4.49 2.70
N ARG A 88 -14.92 3.53 2.98
CA ARG A 88 -13.79 3.71 3.90
C ARG A 88 -12.45 3.50 3.17
N PRO A 89 -11.45 4.36 3.41
CA PRO A 89 -10.10 4.07 3.01
C PRO A 89 -9.44 3.10 4.00
N SER A 90 -8.61 2.22 3.48
CA SER A 90 -7.57 1.52 4.25
C SER A 90 -6.23 2.14 3.87
N MET A 91 -5.35 2.40 4.84
CA MET A 91 -4.09 3.08 4.61
C MET A 91 -2.95 2.32 5.25
N VAL A 92 -1.87 2.13 4.50
CA VAL A 92 -0.63 1.54 5.00
C VAL A 92 0.56 2.44 4.69
N VAL A 93 1.54 2.41 5.59
CA VAL A 93 2.89 2.94 5.36
C VAL A 93 3.81 1.77 5.05
N VAL A 94 4.49 1.87 3.92
CA VAL A 94 5.44 0.88 3.43
C VAL A 94 6.84 1.50 3.53
N LYS A 95 7.56 1.13 4.58
CA LYS A 95 8.88 1.65 4.92
C LYS A 95 9.96 0.76 4.35
N VAL A 96 10.91 1.32 3.61
CA VAL A 96 12.09 0.58 3.13
C VAL A 96 12.89 0.06 4.32
N LEU A 97 13.30 -1.21 4.28
CA LEU A 97 14.24 -1.75 5.25
C LEU A 97 15.67 -1.30 4.88
N ASN A 98 16.46 -1.01 5.90
CA ASN A 98 17.86 -0.59 5.78
C ASN A 98 18.81 -1.75 6.10
#